data_AF-A0A3M2GFG1-F1
#
_entry.id   AF-A0A3M2GFG1-F1
#
_cell.length_a   1.000
_cell.length_b   1.000
_cell.length_c   1.000
_cell.angle_alpha   90.00
_cell.angle_beta   90.00
_cell.angle_gamma   90.00
#
_symmetry.space_group_name_H-M   'P 1'
#
loop_
_entity.id
_entity.type
_entity.pdbx_description
1 polymer ?
#
loop_
_entity_poly.entity_id
_entity_poly.type
_entity_poly.pdbx_seq_one_letter_code
_entity_poly.pdbx_strand_id
1 'polypeptide(L)'
;AHRDRVAFVRVCSGRFERGMVVTHGPTGKPFATKYAHALKGQERETVDEAWPGDVVGLVNANDFRVGDAVWVDEPVVWPPVPSFAPAHFRIARTTDTSRAKQFRTGIRQLDEEGVVQVLREPGIGDQAPILAAVGPLQFEVAQHRLETEFGAPVELNPTSWSVARITDEASAEILRPMSGVTVAERTDGTLWALFESPYWVQRLEADHPELRLDKLLAEG
;
A
#
# COMPACT_ATOMS: atom_id res chain seq x y z
N ALA A 1 10.70 5.99 -20.44
CA ALA A 1 9.52 5.43 -21.11
C ALA A 1 8.36 5.51 -20.13
N HIS A 2 7.31 6.24 -20.48
CA HIS A 2 6.09 6.33 -19.67
C HIS A 2 5.53 4.91 -19.59
N ARG A 3 5.46 4.31 -18.40
CA ARG A 3 4.88 2.98 -18.22
C ARG A 3 3.39 3.19 -18.01
N ASP A 4 2.57 2.68 -18.92
CA ASP A 4 1.12 2.83 -18.83
C ASP A 4 0.62 1.98 -17.65
N ARG A 5 0.22 2.64 -16.55
CA ARG A 5 -0.38 1.98 -15.39
C ARG A 5 -1.78 1.51 -15.76
N VAL A 6 -2.10 0.27 -15.40
CA VAL A 6 -3.44 -0.31 -15.57
C VAL A 6 -4.11 -0.40 -14.21
N ALA A 7 -5.24 0.26 -14.05
CA ALA A 7 -6.12 0.07 -12.90
C ALA A 7 -7.20 -0.96 -13.24
N PHE A 8 -7.30 -2.02 -12.44
CA PHE A 8 -8.38 -3.00 -12.58
C PHE A 8 -9.60 -2.52 -11.80
N VAL A 9 -10.69 -2.30 -12.51
CA VAL A 9 -11.94 -1.77 -11.96
C VAL A 9 -13.02 -2.82 -12.13
N ARG A 10 -13.72 -3.13 -11.04
CA ARG A 10 -14.91 -3.99 -11.09
C ARG A 10 -16.13 -3.16 -11.44
N VAL A 11 -16.89 -3.58 -12.44
CA VAL A 11 -18.20 -3.00 -12.73
C VAL A 11 -19.17 -3.46 -11.65
N CYS A 12 -19.72 -2.52 -10.88
CA CYS A 12 -20.63 -2.82 -9.77
C CYS A 12 -22.11 -2.65 -10.15
N SER A 13 -22.42 -1.78 -11.10
CA SER A 13 -23.78 -1.48 -11.57
C SER A 13 -23.76 -0.89 -12.98
N GLY A 14 -24.92 -0.84 -13.62
CA GLY A 14 -25.07 -0.25 -14.96
C GLY A 14 -24.36 -1.06 -16.05
N ARG A 15 -23.87 -0.36 -17.08
CA ARG A 15 -23.14 -0.92 -18.22
C ARG A 15 -21.94 -0.04 -18.52
N PHE A 16 -20.77 -0.65 -18.61
CA PHE A 16 -19.57 0.01 -19.08
C PHE A 16 -19.56 -0.02 -20.61
N GLU A 17 -19.27 1.13 -21.23
CA GLU A 17 -19.00 1.24 -22.66
C GLU A 17 -17.61 1.86 -22.88
N ARG A 18 -16.83 1.26 -23.77
CA ARG A 18 -15.51 1.80 -24.08
C ARG A 18 -15.60 3.20 -24.68
N GLY A 19 -14.77 4.09 -24.17
CA GLY A 19 -14.74 5.49 -24.60
C GLY A 19 -15.73 6.38 -23.87
N MET A 20 -16.55 5.84 -22.97
CA MET A 20 -17.31 6.66 -22.04
C MET A 20 -16.40 7.53 -21.17
N VAL A 21 -16.96 8.61 -20.63
CA VAL A 21 -16.28 9.45 -19.65
C VAL A 21 -16.87 9.15 -18.28
N VAL A 22 -16.02 8.71 -17.37
CA VAL A 22 -16.38 8.51 -15.96
C VAL A 22 -15.75 9.61 -15.11
N THR A 23 -16.30 9.86 -13.94
CA THR A 23 -15.71 10.74 -12.94
C THR A 23 -14.90 9.91 -11.95
N HIS A 24 -13.65 10.28 -11.72
CA HIS A 24 -12.80 9.69 -10.71
C HIS A 24 -13.07 10.32 -9.34
N GLY A 25 -13.52 9.52 -8.38
CA GLY A 25 -14.07 10.04 -7.13
C GLY A 25 -13.15 10.90 -6.31
N PRO A 26 -11.93 10.43 -5.96
CA PRO A 26 -10.99 11.22 -5.16
C PRO A 26 -10.59 12.54 -5.81
N THR A 27 -10.48 12.60 -7.15
CA THR A 27 -10.02 13.82 -7.84
C THR A 27 -11.15 14.70 -8.35
N GLY A 28 -12.37 14.17 -8.46
CA GLY A 28 -13.52 14.80 -9.10
C GLY A 28 -13.33 15.08 -10.60
N LYS A 29 -12.27 14.52 -11.22
CA LYS A 29 -11.92 14.80 -12.61
C LYS A 29 -12.52 13.78 -13.56
N PRO A 30 -12.89 14.18 -14.79
CA PRO A 30 -13.29 13.25 -15.82
C PRO A 30 -12.11 12.39 -16.28
N PHE A 31 -12.39 11.10 -16.53
CA PHE A 31 -11.46 10.10 -17.03
C PHE A 31 -12.09 9.39 -18.24
N ALA A 32 -11.41 9.43 -19.38
CA ALA A 32 -11.88 8.82 -20.62
C ALA A 32 -11.43 7.35 -20.71
N THR A 33 -12.35 6.42 -20.91
CA THR A 33 -12.10 4.97 -20.87
C THR A 33 -11.72 4.38 -22.25
N LYS A 34 -11.21 5.21 -23.17
CA LYS A 34 -10.96 4.84 -24.58
C LYS A 34 -10.02 3.64 -24.74
N TYR A 35 -9.08 3.47 -23.81
CA TYR A 35 -8.05 2.43 -23.85
C TYR A 35 -8.31 1.32 -22.82
N ALA A 36 -9.57 0.93 -22.60
CA ALA A 36 -9.92 -0.13 -21.66
C ALA A 36 -9.77 -1.55 -22.26
N HIS A 37 -9.29 -2.49 -21.44
CA HIS A 37 -9.17 -3.93 -21.78
C HIS A 37 -10.06 -4.79 -20.87
N ALA A 38 -10.62 -5.92 -21.36
CA ALA A 38 -11.21 -6.93 -20.47
C ALA A 38 -10.12 -7.86 -19.99
N LEU A 39 -10.34 -8.38 -18.79
CA LEU A 39 -9.79 -9.68 -18.44
C LEU A 39 -10.86 -10.75 -18.61
N LYS A 40 -10.75 -11.55 -19.68
CA LYS A 40 -11.55 -12.75 -19.88
C LYS A 40 -10.61 -13.93 -20.15
N GLY A 41 -10.28 -14.69 -19.11
CA GLY A 41 -9.33 -15.80 -19.22
C GLY A 41 -7.88 -15.35 -19.41
N GLN A 42 -7.13 -15.99 -20.31
CA GLN A 42 -5.70 -15.75 -20.54
C GLN A 42 -5.37 -14.61 -21.52
N GLU A 43 -6.35 -14.08 -22.24
CA GLU A 43 -6.13 -13.09 -23.32
C GLU A 43 -6.62 -11.69 -22.92
N ARG A 44 -5.83 -10.67 -23.28
CA ARG A 44 -6.18 -9.25 -23.12
C ARG A 44 -6.91 -8.77 -24.37
N GLU A 45 -8.21 -9.04 -24.46
CA GLU A 45 -9.04 -8.52 -25.55
C GLU A 45 -9.49 -7.09 -25.27
N THR A 46 -9.68 -6.31 -26.34
CA THR A 46 -10.28 -4.96 -26.23
C THR A 46 -11.76 -5.14 -25.88
N VAL A 47 -12.23 -4.45 -24.85
CA VAL A 47 -13.66 -4.48 -24.47
C VAL A 47 -14.38 -3.38 -25.16
N ASP A 48 -15.51 -3.70 -25.78
CA ASP A 48 -16.47 -2.67 -26.17
C ASP A 48 -17.50 -2.43 -25.05
N GLU A 49 -17.94 -3.48 -24.35
CA GLU A 49 -18.93 -3.39 -23.26
C GLU A 49 -18.65 -4.36 -22.09
N ALA A 50 -19.01 -3.97 -20.85
CA ALA A 50 -18.93 -4.84 -19.67
C ALA A 50 -20.09 -4.60 -18.67
N TRP A 51 -20.41 -5.62 -17.86
CA TRP A 51 -21.59 -5.68 -17.00
C TRP A 51 -21.24 -5.94 -15.53
N PRO A 52 -22.19 -5.78 -14.58
CA PRO A 52 -21.91 -5.96 -13.16
C PRO A 52 -21.31 -7.33 -12.85
N GLY A 53 -20.14 -7.32 -12.20
CA GLY A 53 -19.34 -8.51 -11.94
C GLY A 53 -18.06 -8.59 -12.79
N ASP A 54 -18.05 -7.97 -13.97
CA ASP A 54 -16.89 -7.95 -14.85
C ASP A 54 -15.78 -7.04 -14.31
N VAL A 55 -14.53 -7.35 -14.69
CA VAL A 55 -13.35 -6.53 -14.39
C VAL A 55 -12.78 -5.95 -15.67
N VAL A 56 -12.66 -4.63 -15.71
CA VAL A 56 -12.07 -3.87 -16.82
C VAL A 56 -10.74 -3.26 -16.37
N GLY A 57 -9.74 -3.32 -17.24
CA GLY A 57 -8.44 -2.68 -17.05
C GLY A 57 -8.43 -1.31 -17.71
N LEU A 58 -8.35 -0.23 -16.92
CA LEU A 58 -8.22 1.15 -17.40
C LEU A 58 -6.74 1.50 -17.55
N VAL A 59 -6.30 1.75 -18.78
CA VAL A 59 -4.92 2.15 -19.10
C VAL A 59 -4.73 3.65 -18.85
N ASN A 60 -3.52 4.07 -18.47
CA ASN A 60 -3.18 5.46 -18.10
C ASN A 60 -3.92 5.98 -16.86
N ALA A 61 -4.39 5.07 -16.01
CA ALA A 61 -5.04 5.36 -14.75
C ALA A 61 -4.00 5.65 -13.63
N ASN A 62 -3.12 6.63 -13.86
CA ASN A 62 -1.98 6.89 -12.97
C ASN A 62 -2.40 7.40 -11.60
N ASP A 63 -3.49 8.17 -11.53
CA ASP A 63 -4.01 8.76 -10.28
C ASP A 63 -4.91 7.82 -9.47
N PHE A 64 -5.21 6.62 -10.01
CA PHE A 64 -6.08 5.65 -9.35
C PHE A 64 -5.35 4.88 -8.26
N ARG A 65 -6.05 4.57 -7.18
CA ARG A 65 -5.61 3.75 -6.05
C ARG A 65 -6.64 2.66 -5.76
N VAL A 66 -6.20 1.65 -5.01
CA VAL A 66 -7.07 0.57 -4.56
C VAL A 66 -8.17 1.14 -3.67
N GLY A 67 -9.43 0.83 -4.00
CA GLY A 67 -10.60 1.32 -3.28
C GLY A 67 -11.24 2.58 -3.87
N ASP A 68 -10.59 3.22 -4.85
CA ASP A 68 -11.17 4.39 -5.52
C ASP A 68 -12.47 4.02 -6.27
N ALA A 69 -13.44 4.93 -6.21
CA ALA A 69 -14.70 4.80 -6.93
C ALA A 69 -14.68 5.61 -8.23
N VAL A 70 -15.32 5.07 -9.27
CA VAL A 70 -15.65 5.78 -10.51
C VAL A 70 -17.13 5.67 -10.80
N TRP A 71 -17.72 6.72 -11.35
CA TRP A 71 -19.15 6.76 -11.69
C TRP A 71 -19.42 7.64 -12.91
N VAL A 72 -20.65 7.59 -13.45
CA VAL A 72 -21.11 8.46 -14.53
C VAL A 72 -21.99 9.56 -13.97
N ASP A 73 -23.07 9.18 -13.28
CA ASP A 73 -24.10 10.09 -12.81
C ASP A 73 -23.96 10.38 -11.31
N GLU A 74 -24.29 9.39 -10.47
CA GLU A 74 -24.33 9.55 -9.03
C GLU A 74 -22.97 9.24 -8.37
N PRO A 75 -22.46 10.12 -7.49
CA PRO A 75 -21.26 9.84 -6.71
C PRO A 75 -21.42 8.59 -5.85
N VAL A 76 -20.42 7.72 -5.92
CA VAL A 76 -20.34 6.50 -5.10
C VAL A 76 -19.04 6.54 -4.30
N VAL A 77 -19.10 6.09 -3.06
CA VAL A 77 -17.93 5.88 -2.20
C VAL A 77 -17.99 4.46 -1.67
N TRP A 78 -16.88 3.74 -1.79
CA TRP A 78 -16.75 2.40 -1.24
C TRP A 78 -16.24 2.46 0.21
N PRO A 79 -16.62 1.50 1.06
CA PRO A 79 -15.89 1.28 2.30
C PRO A 79 -14.40 1.08 2.01
N PRO A 80 -13.50 1.54 2.91
CA PRO A 80 -12.07 1.35 2.71
C PRO A 80 -11.75 -0.14 2.56
N VAL A 81 -10.93 -0.48 1.56
CA VAL A 81 -10.44 -1.85 1.40
C VAL A 81 -9.58 -2.17 2.62
N PRO A 82 -9.87 -3.26 3.36
CA PRO A 82 -9.09 -3.58 4.55
C PRO A 82 -7.63 -3.83 4.15
N SER A 83 -6.70 -3.14 4.80
CA SER A 83 -5.29 -3.47 4.72
C SER A 83 -5.03 -4.66 5.64
N PHE A 84 -4.59 -5.77 5.06
CA PHE A 84 -4.18 -6.94 5.85
C PHE A 84 -3.01 -6.61 6.77
N ALA A 85 -3.04 -7.15 7.99
CA ALA A 85 -1.94 -7.03 8.93
C ALA A 85 -0.66 -7.67 8.35
N PRO A 86 0.46 -6.93 8.27
CA PRO A 86 1.72 -7.50 7.82
C PRO A 86 2.30 -8.41 8.90
N ALA A 87 2.93 -9.51 8.46
CA ALA A 87 3.60 -10.48 9.32
C ALA A 87 5.12 -10.44 9.16
N HIS A 88 5.62 -9.72 8.15
CA HIS A 88 7.04 -9.63 7.84
C HIS A 88 7.46 -8.19 7.67
N PHE A 89 8.67 -7.88 8.15
CA PHE A 89 9.25 -6.56 8.10
C PHE A 89 10.70 -6.63 7.61
N ARG A 90 11.10 -5.62 6.85
CA ARG A 90 12.45 -5.43 6.31
C ARG A 90 12.83 -3.95 6.32
N ILE A 91 14.07 -3.62 6.62
CA ILE A 91 14.58 -2.25 6.45
C ILE A 91 15.21 -2.14 5.07
N ALA A 92 14.70 -1.22 4.25
CA ALA A 92 15.22 -0.95 2.91
C ALA A 92 16.31 0.12 2.95
N ARG A 93 17.45 -0.11 2.32
CA ARG A 93 18.52 0.88 2.14
C ARG A 93 19.01 0.91 0.71
N THR A 94 19.19 2.10 0.14
CA THR A 94 19.85 2.23 -1.16
C THR A 94 21.32 1.84 -1.04
N THR A 95 21.82 0.98 -1.92
CA THR A 95 23.25 0.63 -1.98
C THR A 95 24.07 1.66 -2.77
N ASP A 96 23.37 2.50 -3.55
CA ASP A 96 23.95 3.63 -4.28
C ASP A 96 23.34 4.95 -3.78
N THR A 97 24.13 5.75 -3.08
CA THR A 97 23.70 7.04 -2.53
C THR A 97 23.42 8.08 -3.62
N SER A 98 24.01 7.95 -4.80
CA SER A 98 23.73 8.83 -5.95
C SER A 98 22.31 8.65 -6.49
N ARG A 99 21.67 7.51 -6.18
CA ARG A 99 20.30 7.15 -6.57
C ARG A 99 19.26 7.41 -5.49
N ALA A 100 19.62 8.10 -4.41
CA ALA A 100 18.71 8.34 -3.28
C ALA A 100 17.37 8.98 -3.68
N LYS A 101 17.36 9.87 -4.69
CA LYS A 101 16.11 10.48 -5.18
C LYS A 101 15.20 9.47 -5.88
N GLN A 102 15.77 8.61 -6.72
CA GLN A 102 15.07 7.53 -7.41
C GLN A 102 14.54 6.51 -6.40
N PHE A 103 15.37 6.13 -5.42
CA PHE A 103 14.97 5.26 -4.31
C PHE A 103 13.74 5.80 -3.58
N ARG A 104 13.77 7.05 -3.10
CA ARG A 104 12.61 7.67 -2.43
C ARG A 104 11.37 7.71 -3.31
N THR A 105 11.54 8.02 -4.60
CA THR A 105 10.43 8.06 -5.56
C THR A 105 9.83 6.67 -5.75
N GLY A 106 10.66 5.63 -5.88
CA GLY A 106 10.23 4.25 -6.03
C GLY A 106 9.55 3.70 -4.79
N ILE A 107 10.10 3.94 -3.60
CA ILE A 107 9.49 3.56 -2.32
C ILE A 107 8.07 4.15 -2.19
N ARG A 108 7.92 5.45 -2.47
CA ARG A 108 6.61 6.11 -2.44
C ARG A 108 5.64 5.48 -3.43
N GLN A 109 6.08 5.21 -4.66
CA GLN A 109 5.22 4.62 -5.67
C GLN A 109 4.79 3.18 -5.31
N LEU A 110 5.69 2.38 -4.74
CA LEU A 110 5.37 1.02 -4.28
C LEU A 110 4.36 1.02 -3.11
N ASP A 111 4.44 2.02 -2.22
CA ASP A 111 3.45 2.23 -1.14
C ASP A 111 2.09 2.63 -1.70
N GLU A 112 2.05 3.60 -2.62
CA GLU A 112 0.81 4.07 -3.27
C GLU A 112 0.11 2.97 -4.09
N GLU A 113 0.89 2.04 -4.66
CA GLU A 113 0.39 0.89 -5.39
C GLU A 113 0.00 -0.28 -4.47
N GLY A 114 0.34 -0.23 -3.19
CA GLY A 114 0.04 -1.27 -2.21
C GLY A 114 0.89 -2.54 -2.37
N VAL A 115 2.05 -2.46 -3.03
CA VAL A 115 2.97 -3.60 -3.19
C VAL A 115 3.51 -4.05 -1.84
N VAL A 116 3.87 -3.06 -1.02
CA VAL A 116 4.30 -3.18 0.38
C VAL A 116 3.76 -1.96 1.13
N GLN A 117 3.61 -2.07 2.44
CA GLN A 117 3.31 -0.91 3.27
C GLN A 117 4.62 -0.28 3.74
N VAL A 118 4.71 1.05 3.68
CA VAL A 118 5.94 1.77 4.07
C VAL A 118 5.73 2.51 5.40
N LEU A 119 6.62 2.22 6.35
CA LEU A 119 6.67 2.86 7.66
C LEU A 119 7.98 3.62 7.83
N ARG A 120 7.95 4.72 8.58
CA ARG A 120 9.08 5.62 8.79
C ARG A 120 9.29 5.86 10.27
N GLU A 121 10.47 5.52 10.77
CA GLU A 121 10.84 5.87 12.14
C GLU A 121 11.20 7.37 12.25
N PRO A 122 10.72 8.07 13.28
CA PRO A 122 11.14 9.43 13.58
C PRO A 122 12.67 9.52 13.72
N GLY A 123 13.31 10.39 12.94
CA GLY A 123 14.77 10.59 12.95
C GLY A 123 15.54 9.82 11.88
N ILE A 124 14.99 8.73 11.34
CA ILE A 124 15.56 8.01 10.19
C ILE A 124 14.84 8.41 8.89
N GLY A 125 13.50 8.37 8.92
CA GLY A 125 12.65 8.71 7.78
C GLY A 125 12.97 7.92 6.51
N ASP A 126 13.03 8.63 5.38
CA ASP A 126 13.22 8.05 4.04
C ASP A 126 14.62 7.47 3.78
N GLN A 127 15.58 7.62 4.70
CA GLN A 127 16.93 7.06 4.52
C GLN A 127 16.95 5.54 4.65
N ALA A 128 16.13 5.01 5.56
CA ALA A 128 16.01 3.58 5.79
C ALA A 128 14.57 3.21 6.18
N PRO A 129 13.60 3.32 5.26
CA PRO A 129 12.20 3.01 5.53
C PRO A 129 12.02 1.53 5.84
N ILE A 130 11.01 1.24 6.67
CA ILE A 130 10.59 -0.12 7.00
C ILE A 130 9.52 -0.54 5.99
N LEU A 131 9.78 -1.63 5.28
CA LEU A 131 8.81 -2.29 4.42
C LEU A 131 8.08 -3.36 5.24
N ALA A 132 6.76 -3.26 5.28
CA ALA A 132 5.88 -4.21 5.94
C ALA A 132 5.04 -4.97 4.90
N ALA A 133 5.04 -6.30 4.99
CA ALA A 133 4.39 -7.18 4.01
C ALA A 133 3.63 -8.31 4.70
N VAL A 134 2.58 -8.78 4.03
CA VAL A 134 1.83 -9.98 4.44
C VAL A 134 2.65 -11.23 4.10
N GLY A 135 3.35 -11.23 2.96
CA GLY A 135 4.16 -12.37 2.51
C GLY A 135 5.54 -11.94 1.99
N PRO A 136 6.55 -12.84 2.06
CA PRO A 136 7.94 -12.52 1.72
C PRO A 136 8.14 -12.18 0.24
N LEU A 137 7.34 -12.75 -0.67
CA LEU A 137 7.41 -12.48 -2.12
C LEU A 137 7.23 -10.99 -2.45
N GLN A 138 6.47 -10.25 -1.62
CA GLN A 138 6.28 -8.81 -1.83
C GLN A 138 7.60 -8.03 -1.73
N PHE A 139 8.55 -8.48 -0.90
CA PHE A 139 9.88 -7.89 -0.82
C PHE A 139 10.70 -8.13 -2.08
N GLU A 140 10.64 -9.35 -2.63
CA GLU A 140 11.32 -9.69 -3.89
C GLU A 140 10.79 -8.84 -5.04
N VAL A 141 9.46 -8.68 -5.13
CA VAL A 141 8.80 -7.80 -6.11
C VAL A 141 9.23 -6.35 -5.90
N ALA A 142 9.22 -5.85 -4.66
CA ALA A 142 9.63 -4.48 -4.35
C ALA A 142 11.10 -4.21 -4.74
N GLN A 143 12.02 -5.11 -4.37
CA GLN A 143 13.44 -5.01 -4.73
C GLN A 143 13.64 -5.03 -6.24
N HIS A 144 13.04 -6.00 -6.93
CA HIS A 144 13.15 -6.11 -8.39
C HIS A 144 12.64 -4.85 -9.09
N ARG A 145 11.53 -4.26 -8.61
CA ARG A 145 10.98 -3.04 -9.20
C ARG A 145 11.83 -1.82 -8.90
N LEU A 146 12.36 -1.67 -7.68
CA LEU A 146 13.31 -0.59 -7.35
C LEU A 146 14.52 -0.61 -8.30
N GLU A 147 15.08 -1.78 -8.55
CA GLU A 147 16.21 -1.97 -9.45
C GLU A 147 15.84 -1.70 -10.92
N THR A 148 14.76 -2.30 -11.42
CA THR A 148 14.45 -2.30 -12.87
C THR A 148 13.62 -1.11 -13.35
N GLU A 149 12.74 -0.55 -12.52
CA GLU A 149 11.86 0.56 -12.89
C GLU A 149 12.47 1.91 -12.53
N PHE A 150 13.15 1.97 -11.38
CA PHE A 150 13.68 3.21 -10.83
C PHE A 150 15.20 3.33 -10.96
N GLY A 151 15.90 2.23 -11.32
CA GLY A 151 17.36 2.22 -11.36
C GLY A 151 17.97 2.47 -9.98
N ALA A 152 17.28 2.05 -8.92
CA ALA A 152 17.64 2.27 -7.53
C ALA A 152 17.96 0.91 -6.87
N PRO A 153 19.23 0.48 -6.89
CA PRO A 153 19.62 -0.76 -6.24
C PRO A 153 19.45 -0.65 -4.72
N VAL A 154 18.87 -1.68 -4.11
CA VAL A 154 18.44 -1.67 -2.72
C VAL A 154 18.88 -2.95 -2.02
N GLU A 155 19.23 -2.83 -0.76
CA GLU A 155 19.40 -3.94 0.17
C GLU A 155 18.22 -3.97 1.15
N LEU A 156 17.62 -5.14 1.31
CA LEU A 156 16.53 -5.37 2.27
C LEU A 156 17.05 -6.16 3.46
N ASN A 157 17.24 -5.46 4.58
CA ASN A 157 17.76 -6.05 5.80
C ASN A 157 16.64 -6.71 6.63
N PRO A 158 16.81 -7.96 7.09
CA PRO A 158 15.86 -8.62 7.98
C PRO A 158 15.75 -7.92 9.34
N THR A 159 14.59 -8.02 9.95
CA THR A 159 14.27 -7.45 11.28
C THR A 159 13.67 -8.53 12.18
N SER A 160 13.65 -8.29 13.49
CA SER A 160 13.04 -9.20 14.49
C SER A 160 11.53 -9.03 14.63
N TRP A 161 10.95 -7.92 14.16
CA TRP A 161 9.52 -7.65 14.28
C TRP A 161 8.68 -8.70 13.55
N SER A 162 7.58 -9.12 14.20
CA SER A 162 6.60 -10.07 13.67
C SER A 162 5.16 -9.61 13.88
N VAL A 163 4.93 -8.55 14.66
CA VAL A 163 3.59 -8.02 14.98
C VAL A 163 3.60 -6.50 14.88
N ALA A 164 2.50 -5.93 14.39
CA ALA A 164 2.24 -4.50 14.38
C ALA A 164 0.92 -4.17 15.08
N ARG A 165 0.85 -3.04 15.77
CA ARG A 165 -0.36 -2.47 16.37
C ARG A 165 -0.49 -1.01 15.98
N ILE A 166 -1.71 -0.53 15.78
CA ILE A 166 -1.97 0.91 15.70
C ILE A 166 -1.87 1.48 17.11
N THR A 167 -1.18 2.61 17.24
CA THR A 167 -1.01 3.31 18.52
C THR A 167 -1.26 4.80 18.35
N ASP A 168 -1.16 5.57 19.43
CA ASP A 168 -1.23 7.03 19.43
C ASP A 168 0.04 7.64 20.02
N GLU A 169 0.17 8.97 19.93
CA GLU A 169 1.40 9.66 20.37
C GLU A 169 1.65 9.50 21.87
N ALA A 170 0.59 9.53 22.69
CA ALA A 170 0.71 9.37 24.15
C ALA A 170 1.27 7.98 24.52
N SER A 171 0.77 6.93 23.87
CA SER A 171 1.28 5.57 24.04
C SER A 171 2.68 5.42 23.43
N ALA A 172 2.93 6.06 22.28
CA ALA A 172 4.22 6.02 21.61
C ALA A 172 5.38 6.56 22.47
N GLU A 173 5.15 7.60 23.27
CA GLU A 173 6.14 8.13 24.21
C GLU A 173 6.60 7.08 25.24
N ILE A 174 5.70 6.21 25.65
CA ILE A 174 5.97 5.12 26.61
C ILE A 174 6.59 3.90 25.90
N LEU A 175 6.21 3.65 24.65
CA LEU A 175 6.67 2.51 23.85
C LEU A 175 8.09 2.68 23.31
N ARG A 176 8.47 3.89 22.86
CA ARG A 176 9.78 4.16 22.22
C ARG A 176 11.00 3.76 23.08
N PRO A 177 11.00 3.95 24.42
CA PRO A 177 12.12 3.51 25.26
C PRO A 177 12.16 2.00 25.53
N MET A 178 11.12 1.24 25.20
CA MET A 178 11.05 -0.20 25.48
C MET A 178 11.92 -1.00 24.53
N SER A 179 12.66 -1.97 25.07
CA SER A 179 13.46 -2.88 24.25
C SER A 179 12.55 -3.78 23.40
N GLY A 180 12.94 -4.00 22.14
CA GLY A 180 12.18 -4.84 21.20
C GLY A 180 10.91 -4.17 20.64
N VAL A 181 10.74 -2.86 20.86
CA VAL A 181 9.63 -2.07 20.33
C VAL A 181 10.16 -0.98 19.41
N THR A 182 9.51 -0.77 18.29
CA THR A 182 9.81 0.35 17.39
C THR A 182 8.50 1.03 17.00
N VAL A 183 8.44 2.35 17.19
CA VAL A 183 7.28 3.14 16.74
C VAL A 183 7.64 3.83 15.42
N ALA A 184 6.84 3.58 14.40
CA ALA A 184 7.01 4.14 13.07
C ALA A 184 5.69 4.73 12.55
N GLU A 185 5.80 5.73 11.69
CA GLU A 185 4.67 6.43 11.09
C GLU A 185 4.42 5.94 9.66
N ARG A 186 3.16 5.71 9.32
CA ARG A 186 2.72 5.40 7.96
C ARG A 186 2.52 6.69 7.16
N THR A 187 2.51 6.61 5.83
CA THR A 187 2.25 7.74 4.93
C THR A 187 0.94 8.50 5.21
N ASP A 188 -0.06 7.87 5.84
CA ASP A 188 -1.33 8.50 6.23
C ASP A 188 -1.29 9.18 7.63
N GLY A 189 -0.13 9.20 8.29
CA GLY A 189 0.06 9.75 9.63
C GLY A 189 -0.28 8.78 10.77
N THR A 190 -0.73 7.56 10.47
CA THR A 190 -1.03 6.56 11.50
C THR A 190 0.26 6.05 12.14
N LEU A 191 0.31 6.05 13.47
CA LEU A 191 1.43 5.49 14.23
C LEU A 191 1.26 4.00 14.43
N TRP A 192 2.34 3.26 14.17
CA TRP A 192 2.42 1.82 14.29
C TRP A 192 3.51 1.47 15.30
N ALA A 193 3.17 0.63 16.27
CA ALA A 193 4.12 -0.01 17.16
C ALA A 193 4.44 -1.42 16.64
N LEU A 194 5.73 -1.69 16.40
CA LEU A 194 6.26 -2.94 15.89
C LEU A 194 6.90 -3.73 17.02
N PHE A 195 6.60 -5.02 17.10
CA PHE A 195 7.00 -5.89 18.21
C PHE A 195 7.60 -7.20 17.69
N GLU A 196 8.54 -7.76 18.46
CA GLU A 196 9.24 -9.00 18.11
C GLU A 196 8.37 -10.25 18.19
N SER A 197 7.35 -10.28 19.05
CA SER A 197 6.47 -11.44 19.20
C SER A 197 5.05 -11.10 19.66
N PRO A 198 4.04 -11.93 19.32
CA PRO A 198 2.68 -11.78 19.84
C PRO A 198 2.59 -11.90 21.37
N TYR A 199 3.42 -12.75 21.98
CA TYR A 199 3.46 -12.93 23.43
C TYR A 199 3.87 -11.64 24.16
N TRP A 200 4.86 -10.92 23.59
CA TRP A 200 5.30 -9.65 24.14
C TRP A 200 4.18 -8.61 24.15
N VAL A 201 3.41 -8.53 23.07
CA VAL A 201 2.24 -7.64 22.97
C VAL A 201 1.18 -7.98 24.01
N GLN A 202 0.82 -9.26 24.14
CA GLN A 202 -0.20 -9.70 25.12
C GLN A 202 0.20 -9.37 26.56
N ARG A 203 1.48 -9.55 26.89
CA ARG A 203 2.00 -9.19 28.21
C ARG A 203 1.93 -7.68 28.43
N LEU A 204 2.33 -6.90 27.43
CA LEU A 204 2.29 -5.45 27.51
C LEU A 204 0.86 -4.90 27.66
N GLU A 205 -0.10 -5.46 26.93
CA GLU A 205 -1.53 -5.12 27.07
C GLU A 205 -2.08 -5.47 28.47
N ALA A 206 -1.56 -6.52 29.12
CA ALA A 206 -1.94 -6.89 30.48
C ALA A 206 -1.28 -6.00 31.55
N ASP A 207 0.00 -5.67 31.38
CA ASP A 207 0.78 -4.86 32.31
C ASP A 207 0.42 -3.36 32.21
N HIS A 208 0.03 -2.90 31.00
CA HIS A 208 -0.27 -1.52 30.66
C HIS A 208 -1.57 -1.38 29.83
N PRO A 209 -2.75 -1.64 30.42
CA PRO A 209 -4.04 -1.60 29.72
C PRO A 209 -4.43 -0.19 29.23
N GLU A 210 -3.76 0.85 29.70
CA GLU A 210 -3.93 2.23 29.24
C GLU A 210 -3.32 2.52 27.88
N LEU A 211 -2.38 1.68 27.42
CA LEU A 211 -1.72 1.88 26.13
C LEU A 211 -2.68 1.53 24.99
N ARG A 212 -2.71 2.41 23.98
CA ARG A 212 -3.43 2.15 22.75
C ARG A 212 -2.63 1.20 21.87
N LEU A 213 -3.11 -0.04 21.76
CA LEU A 213 -2.54 -1.10 20.94
C LEU A 213 -3.65 -1.78 20.12
N ASP A 214 -4.19 -1.05 19.15
CA ASP A 214 -5.27 -1.57 18.32
C ASP A 214 -4.74 -2.58 17.30
N LYS A 215 -5.45 -3.69 17.11
CA LYS A 215 -5.16 -4.66 16.04
C LYS A 215 -5.36 -4.02 14.67
N LEU A 216 -4.52 -4.43 13.71
CA LEU A 216 -4.75 -4.08 12.31
C LEU A 216 -5.97 -4.88 11.79
N LEU A 217 -6.74 -4.25 10.88
CA LEU A 217 -7.88 -4.93 10.26
C LEU A 217 -7.43 -6.23 9.57
N ALA A 218 -8.20 -7.30 9.75
CA ALA A 218 -7.91 -8.65 9.26
C ALA A 218 -6.71 -9.38 9.92
N GLU A 219 -6.44 -9.13 11.21
CA GLU A 219 -5.78 -10.14 12.05
C GLU A 219 -6.72 -11.33 12.24
N GLY A 220 -6.41 -12.45 11.57
CA GLY A 220 -7.04 -13.75 11.82
C GLY A 220 -6.63 -14.35 13.17
#